data_AF-A0A1L8R3W1-F1
#
_entry.id   AF-A0A1L8R3W1-F1
#
_cell.length_a   1.000
_cell.length_b   1.000
_cell.length_c   1.000
_cell.angle_alpha   90.00
_cell.angle_beta   90.00
_cell.angle_gamma   90.00
#
_symmetry.space_group_name_H-M   'P 1'
#
loop_
_entity.id
_entity.type
_entity.pdbx_description
1 polymer ?
#
loop_
_entity_poly.entity_id
_entity_poly.type
_entity_poly.pdbx_seq_one_letter_code
_entity_poly.pdbx_strand_id
1 'polypeptide(L)'
;MIILSGIFLLVVGGVGGYQLASFPKWVEMQQNRAIQNHFHVKANEYTYFVEGIEDGFILSLQDTEYRIKFSSNKPLKVVYVEELAPVEG
;
A
#
# COMPACT_ATOMS: atom_id res chain seq x y z
N MET A 1 -6.81 14.20 19.90
CA MET A 1 -5.91 14.94 18.97
C MET A 1 -6.15 14.41 17.57
N ILE A 2 -7.08 15.02 16.81
CA ILE A 2 -7.50 14.53 15.47
C ILE A 2 -6.69 15.19 14.33
N ILE A 3 -5.84 16.17 14.67
CA ILE A 3 -5.16 17.03 13.69
C ILE A 3 -3.86 16.37 13.15
N LEU A 4 -3.29 15.40 13.85
CA LEU A 4 -2.04 14.73 13.45
C LEU A 4 -2.25 13.63 12.40
N SER A 5 -3.36 12.89 12.44
CA SER A 5 -3.64 11.81 11.47
C SER A 5 -3.85 12.35 10.04
N GLY A 6 -4.49 13.52 9.92
CA GLY A 6 -4.70 14.17 8.63
C GLY A 6 -3.41 14.64 7.95
N ILE A 7 -2.41 15.08 8.73
CA ILE A 7 -1.09 15.47 8.21
C ILE A 7 -0.28 14.24 7.81
N PHE A 8 -0.38 13.14 8.57
CA PHE A 8 0.29 11.87 8.24
C PHE A 8 -0.19 11.31 6.90
N LEU A 9 -1.51 11.26 6.65
CA LEU A 9 -2.07 10.85 5.36
C LEU A 9 -1.65 11.79 4.21
N LEU A 10 -1.48 13.09 4.47
CA LEU A 10 -1.06 14.07 3.46
C LEU A 10 0.42 13.91 3.08
N VAL A 11 1.28 13.60 4.05
CA VAL A 11 2.71 13.35 3.82
C VAL A 11 2.93 11.97 3.15
N VAL A 12 2.25 10.92 3.63
CA VAL A 12 2.31 9.58 3.03
C VAL A 12 1.71 9.56 1.61
N GLY A 13 0.58 10.25 1.40
CA GLY A 13 -0.05 10.39 0.07
C GLY A 13 0.77 11.22 -0.91
N GLY A 14 1.47 12.26 -0.43
CA GLY A 14 2.32 13.13 -1.26
C GLY A 14 3.61 12.45 -1.74
N VAL A 15 4.21 11.60 -0.92
CA VAL A 15 5.45 10.88 -1.26
C VAL A 15 5.14 9.58 -2.03
N GLY A 16 4.05 8.87 -1.69
CA GLY A 16 3.64 7.63 -2.36
C GLY A 16 3.23 7.81 -3.83
N GLY A 17 2.56 8.91 -4.17
CA GLY A 17 2.21 9.22 -5.56
C GLY A 17 3.42 9.47 -6.47
N TYR A 18 4.54 9.92 -5.91
CA TYR A 18 5.76 10.23 -6.67
C TYR A 18 6.53 8.98 -7.09
N GLN A 19 6.49 7.90 -6.30
CA GLN A 19 7.17 6.64 -6.65
C GLN A 19 6.39 5.79 -7.66
N LEU A 20 5.04 5.83 -7.61
CA LEU A 20 4.20 5.13 -8.58
C LEU A 20 4.40 5.65 -10.02
N ALA A 21 4.80 6.92 -10.17
CA ALA A 21 5.11 7.51 -11.47
C ALA A 21 6.28 6.84 -12.22
N SER A 22 7.11 6.04 -11.52
CA SER A 22 8.28 5.36 -12.12
C SER A 22 8.01 3.90 -12.53
N PHE A 23 6.88 3.29 -12.13
CA PHE A 23 6.56 1.92 -12.52
C PHE A 23 5.87 1.86 -13.89
N PRO A 24 6.11 0.82 -14.71
CA PRO A 24 5.32 0.60 -15.91
C PRO A 24 3.85 0.44 -15.53
N LYS A 25 2.95 1.26 -16.10
CA LYS A 25 1.49 1.29 -15.79
C LYS A 25 0.81 -0.09 -15.72
N TRP A 26 1.33 -1.08 -16.47
CA TRP A 26 0.81 -2.45 -16.46
C TRP A 26 1.06 -3.19 -15.14
N VAL A 27 2.21 -2.97 -14.50
CA VAL A 27 2.57 -3.58 -13.21
C VAL A 27 1.71 -2.99 -12.11
N GLU A 28 1.54 -1.66 -12.12
CA GLU A 28 0.64 -0.94 -11.21
C GLU A 28 -0.81 -1.45 -11.31
N MET A 29 -1.31 -1.66 -12.54
CA MET A 29 -2.65 -2.22 -12.74
C MET A 29 -2.79 -3.65 -12.17
N GLN A 30 -1.74 -4.48 -12.28
CA GLN A 30 -1.74 -5.83 -11.73
C GLN A 30 -1.66 -5.83 -10.20
N GLN A 31 -0.85 -4.96 -9.60
CA GLN A 31 -0.76 -4.76 -8.15
C GLN A 31 -2.10 -4.27 -7.58
N ASN A 32 -2.71 -3.26 -8.23
CA ASN A 32 -4.02 -2.75 -7.83
C ASN A 32 -5.08 -3.85 -7.86
N ARG A 33 -5.14 -4.65 -8.93
CA ARG A 33 -6.06 -5.81 -8.98
C ARG A 33 -5.77 -6.81 -7.87
N ALA A 34 -4.51 -7.09 -7.55
CA ALA A 34 -4.14 -8.02 -6.49
C ALA A 34 -4.62 -7.54 -5.12
N ILE A 35 -4.44 -6.25 -4.81
CA ILE A 35 -4.91 -5.64 -3.55
C ILE A 35 -6.45 -5.68 -3.48
N GLN A 36 -7.13 -5.21 -4.53
CA GLN A 36 -8.60 -5.17 -4.58
C GLN A 36 -9.21 -6.56 -4.41
N ASN A 37 -8.64 -7.58 -5.05
CA ASN A 37 -9.12 -8.96 -4.94
C ASN A 37 -8.86 -9.58 -3.55
N HIS A 38 -7.76 -9.21 -2.88
CA HIS A 38 -7.40 -9.78 -1.59
C HIS A 38 -8.19 -9.13 -0.45
N PHE A 39 -8.21 -7.79 -0.42
CA PHE A 39 -8.82 -7.00 0.65
C PHE A 39 -10.28 -6.64 0.38
N HIS A 40 -10.81 -6.92 -0.82
CA HIS A 40 -12.18 -6.55 -1.24
C HIS A 40 -12.47 -5.04 -1.16
N VAL A 41 -11.46 -4.23 -1.46
CA VAL A 41 -11.50 -2.76 -1.41
C VAL A 41 -11.45 -2.17 -2.81
N LYS A 42 -11.86 -0.92 -2.98
CA LYS A 42 -11.71 -0.15 -4.22
C LYS A 42 -10.37 0.58 -4.25
N ALA A 43 -9.88 0.90 -5.46
CA ALA A 43 -8.60 1.59 -5.68
C ALA A 43 -8.44 2.92 -4.91
N ASN A 44 -9.54 3.58 -4.58
CA ASN A 44 -9.56 4.87 -3.87
C ASN A 44 -9.65 4.73 -2.35
N GLU A 45 -9.73 3.51 -1.82
CA GLU A 45 -9.89 3.24 -0.39
C GLU A 45 -8.56 2.91 0.31
N TYR A 46 -7.48 2.74 -0.47
CA TYR A 46 -6.15 2.40 0.03
C TYR A 46 -5.06 3.19 -0.70
N THR A 47 -3.89 3.29 -0.07
CA THR A 47 -2.64 3.70 -0.72
C THR A 47 -1.59 2.65 -0.42
N TYR A 48 -0.61 2.47 -1.32
CA TYR A 48 0.49 1.56 -1.06
C TYR A 48 1.81 2.11 -1.58
N PHE A 49 2.92 1.76 -0.93
CA PHE A 49 4.27 2.18 -1.29
C PHE A 49 5.28 1.07 -1.06
N VAL A 50 6.44 1.17 -1.72
CA VAL A 50 7.53 0.19 -1.57
C VAL A 50 8.28 0.52 -0.29
N GLU A 51 8.46 -0.48 0.58
CA GLU A 51 9.15 -0.31 1.86
C GLU A 51 10.67 -0.08 1.70
N GLY A 52 11.19 -0.21 0.47
CA GLY A 52 12.60 0.01 0.14
C GLY A 52 13.55 -1.09 0.66
N ILE A 53 13.06 -1.98 1.52
CA ILE A 53 13.80 -3.08 2.14
C ILE A 53 12.99 -4.37 1.89
N GLU A 54 13.63 -5.41 1.35
CA GLU A 54 13.10 -6.78 1.21
C GLU A 54 11.80 -6.98 0.37
N ASP A 55 11.64 -6.24 -0.73
CA ASP A 55 10.50 -6.36 -1.66
C ASP A 55 9.12 -6.26 -0.97
N GLY A 56 9.10 -5.68 0.23
CA GLY A 56 7.90 -5.39 1.01
C GLY A 56 7.18 -4.16 0.46
N PHE A 57 5.86 -4.18 0.54
CA PHE A 57 5.02 -3.02 0.27
C PHE A 57 4.24 -2.71 1.54
N ILE A 58 4.14 -1.43 1.87
CA ILE A 58 3.23 -0.98 2.92
C ILE A 58 1.93 -0.56 2.25
N LEU A 59 0.83 -1.17 2.66
CA LEU A 59 -0.53 -0.84 2.28
C LEU A 59 -1.19 -0.11 3.45
N SER A 60 -1.52 1.15 3.24
CA SER A 60 -2.31 1.93 4.20
C SER A 60 -3.79 1.85 3.81
N LEU A 61 -4.60 1.35 4.74
CA LEU A 61 -6.04 1.23 4.62
C LEU A 61 -6.69 1.94 5.80
N GLN A 62 -7.28 3.11 5.54
CA GLN A 62 -7.91 3.95 6.57
C GLN A 62 -6.95 4.26 7.73
N ASP A 63 -7.17 3.65 8.89
CA ASP A 63 -6.39 3.84 10.13
C ASP A 63 -5.43 2.66 10.43
N THR A 64 -5.29 1.73 9.48
CA THR A 64 -4.46 0.52 9.65
C THR A 64 -3.45 0.40 8.51
N GLU A 65 -2.20 0.13 8.86
CA GLU A 65 -1.15 -0.17 7.90
C GLU A 65 -0.86 -1.67 7.87
N TYR A 66 -0.63 -2.19 6.68
CA TYR A 66 -0.30 -3.58 6.45
C TYR A 66 0.99 -3.67 5.67
N ARG A 67 1.92 -4.51 6.13
CA ARG A 67 3.02 -4.97 5.30
C ARG A 67 2.52 -6.10 4.42
N ILE A 68 2.59 -5.93 3.12
CA ILE A 68 2.17 -6.91 2.13
C ILE A 68 3.33 -7.29 1.20
N LYS A 69 3.29 -8.52 0.68
CA LYS A 69 4.18 -8.95 -0.42
C LYS A 69 3.36 -9.51 -1.56
N PHE A 70 3.76 -9.18 -2.79
CA PHE A 70 3.16 -9.76 -3.98
C PHE A 70 3.88 -11.03 -4.42
N SER A 71 3.15 -11.95 -5.05
CA SER A 71 3.73 -13.13 -5.69
C SER A 71 4.60 -12.75 -6.87
N SER A 72 5.72 -13.43 -7.06
CA SER A 72 6.52 -13.33 -8.28
C SER A 72 5.82 -13.94 -9.51
N ASN A 73 4.75 -14.73 -9.31
CA ASN A 73 3.95 -15.35 -10.37
C ASN A 73 2.91 -14.37 -10.95
N LYS A 74 2.58 -14.56 -12.25
CA LYS A 74 1.49 -13.85 -12.93
C LYS A 74 0.23 -14.74 -13.00
N PRO A 75 -0.98 -14.20 -12.74
CA PRO A 75 -1.25 -12.83 -12.28
C PRO A 75 -0.73 -12.61 -10.85
N LEU A 76 -0.25 -11.38 -10.58
CA LEU A 76 0.20 -10.96 -9.25
C LEU A 76 -0.92 -11.19 -8.22
N LYS A 77 -0.55 -11.72 -7.06
CA LYS A 77 -1.43 -11.94 -5.90
C LYS A 77 -0.74 -11.45 -4.64
N VAL A 78 -1.50 -10.99 -3.66
CA VAL A 78 -0.98 -10.76 -2.31
C VAL A 78 -0.78 -12.13 -1.65
N VAL A 79 0.45 -12.43 -1.23
CA VAL A 79 0.85 -13.72 -0.64
C VAL A 79 1.28 -13.61 0.82
N TYR A 80 1.53 -12.40 1.28
CA TYR A 80 1.87 -12.08 2.66
C TYR A 80 1.10 -10.84 3.06
N VAL A 81 0.55 -10.87 4.27
CA VAL A 81 -0.11 -9.74 4.92
C VAL A 81 0.25 -9.80 6.40
N GLU A 82 0.78 -8.71 6.91
CA GLU A 82 1.09 -8.51 8.32
C GLU A 82 0.54 -7.14 8.72
N GLU A 83 -0.33 -7.11 9.72
CA GLU A 83 -0.83 -5.85 10.27
C GLU A 83 0.30 -5.18 11.06
N LEU A 84 0.66 -3.96 10.67
CA LEU A 84 1.59 -3.13 11.41
C LEU A 84 0.77 -2.41 12.48
N ALA A 85 1.07 -2.70 13.75
CA ALA A 85 0.46 -1.98 14.86
C ALA A 85 0.68 -0.47 14.67
N PRO A 86 -0.32 0.38 14.97
CA PRO A 86 -0.13 1.81 14.94
C PRO A 86 1.08 2.14 15.81
N VAL A 87 2.00 2.95 15.30
CA VAL A 87 3.14 3.41 16.09
C VAL A 87 2.56 4.16 17.30
N GLU A 88 2.55 3.51 18.45
CA GLU A 88 2.17 4.16 19.70
C GLU A 88 3.22 5.24 20.01
N GLY A 89 2.90 6.49 19.71
CA GLY A 89 3.51 7.68 20.32
C GLY A 89 4.68 8.29 19.55
#